data_AF-A0A7X6NSQ4-F1
#
_entry.id   AF-A0A7X6NSQ4-F1
#
_cell.length_a   1.000
_cell.length_b   1.000
_cell.length_c   1.000
_cell.angle_alpha   90.00
_cell.angle_beta   90.00
_cell.angle_gamma   90.00
#
_symmetry.space_group_name_H-M   'P 1'
#
loop_
_entity.id
_entity.type
_entity.pdbx_description
1 polymer ?
#
loop_
_entity_poly.entity_id
_entity_poly.type
_entity_poly.pdbx_seq_one_letter_code
_entity_poly.pdbx_strand_id
1 'polypeptide(L)'
;MTRTTHARSSDRLAPFALLLMAILWGSTFFVLHDMLERIDAADLLGVRFTIAAVVFAALIHRKLIINRTTLRQGAILGLIFGSAQLLQTYGLAHTSASISGFLTGIYVVLTPILEALL
;
A
#
# COMPACT_ATOMS: atom_id res chain seq x y z
N MET A 1 8.77 32.62 21.60
CA MET A 1 7.38 32.73 21.10
C MET A 1 6.83 31.33 20.83
N THR A 2 6.21 30.77 21.88
CA THR A 2 5.04 29.88 21.89
C THR A 2 4.73 29.03 20.64
N ARG A 3 5.27 27.81 20.57
CA ARG A 3 4.56 26.68 19.97
C ARG A 3 3.75 25.99 21.06
N THR A 4 2.46 26.32 21.11
CA THR A 4 1.48 25.63 21.94
C THR A 4 1.37 24.18 21.47
N THR A 5 1.79 23.26 22.33
CA THR A 5 1.60 21.83 22.19
C THR A 5 0.12 21.49 22.35
N HIS A 6 -0.63 21.51 21.25
CA HIS A 6 -1.92 20.82 21.19
C HIS A 6 -1.68 19.32 20.97
N ALA A 7 -1.08 18.66 21.96
CA ALA A 7 -1.08 17.21 22.06
C ALA A 7 -2.50 16.76 22.43
N ARG A 8 -3.40 16.75 21.44
CA ARG A 8 -4.72 16.09 21.55
C ARG A 8 -4.45 14.60 21.71
N SER A 9 -5.37 13.88 22.36
CA SER A 9 -5.34 12.42 22.64
C SER A 9 -4.89 11.50 21.48
N SER A 10 -4.82 12.00 20.25
CA SER A 10 -4.26 11.36 19.06
C SER A 10 -2.76 11.03 19.14
N ASP A 11 -1.95 11.75 19.94
CA ASP A 11 -0.50 11.51 20.00
C ASP A 11 -0.14 10.15 20.58
N ARG A 12 -0.96 9.61 21.49
CA ARG A 12 -0.77 8.27 22.05
C ARG A 12 -1.37 7.18 21.16
N LEU A 13 -2.40 7.50 20.38
CA LEU A 13 -3.07 6.56 19.48
C LEU A 13 -2.31 6.33 18.18
N ALA A 14 -1.56 7.33 17.71
CA ALA A 14 -0.80 7.23 16.46
C ALA A 14 0.23 6.07 16.46
N PRO A 15 1.06 5.87 17.50
CA PRO A 15 1.97 4.72 17.56
C PRO A 15 1.25 3.37 17.50
N PHE A 16 0.13 3.23 18.22
CA PHE A 16 -0.66 2.00 18.19
C PHE A 16 -1.31 1.75 16.82
N ALA A 17 -1.84 2.80 16.19
CA ALA A 17 -2.41 2.70 14.85
C ALA A 17 -1.35 2.30 13.81
N LEU A 18 -0.14 2.86 13.90
CA LEU A 18 0.99 2.48 13.04
C LEU A 18 1.45 1.05 13.28
N LEU A 19 1.53 0.62 14.54
CA LEU A 19 1.89 -0.75 14.89
C LEU A 19 0.83 -1.75 14.38
N LEU A 20 -0.45 -1.44 14.55
CA LEU A 20 -1.54 -2.26 14.02
C LEU A 20 -1.47 -2.32 12.50
N MET A 21 -1.26 -1.19 11.82
CA MET A 21 -1.11 -1.15 10.37
C MET A 21 0.09 -2.01 9.92
N ALA A 22 1.23 -1.92 10.60
CA ALA A 22 2.41 -2.72 10.30
C ALA A 22 2.16 -4.23 10.48
N ILE A 23 1.45 -4.63 11.53
CA ILE A 23 1.05 -6.03 11.77
C ILE A 23 0.12 -6.51 10.66
N LEU A 24 -0.95 -5.76 10.38
CA LEU A 24 -1.93 -6.12 9.36
C LEU A 24 -1.25 -6.23 7.99
N TRP A 25 -0.44 -5.24 7.63
CA TRP A 25 0.26 -5.22 6.35
C TRP A 25 1.30 -6.34 6.24
N GLY A 26 2.11 -6.57 7.27
CA GLY A 26 3.11 -7.64 7.30
C GLY A 26 2.50 -9.05 7.24
N SER A 27 1.38 -9.26 7.95
CA SER A 27 0.67 -10.56 7.93
C SER A 27 0.14 -10.93 6.55
N THR A 28 -0.18 -9.95 5.71
CA THR A 28 -0.67 -10.18 4.35
C THR A 28 0.33 -10.96 3.49
N PHE A 29 1.64 -10.85 3.72
CA PHE A 29 2.63 -11.59 2.93
C PHE A 29 2.51 -13.10 3.13
N PHE A 30 2.24 -13.56 4.36
CA PHE A 30 2.03 -14.97 4.65
C PHE A 30 0.76 -15.48 3.97
N VAL A 31 -0.35 -14.74 4.14
CA VAL A 31 -1.64 -15.11 3.53
C VAL A 31 -1.56 -15.13 2.00
N LEU A 32 -0.93 -14.12 1.40
CA LEU A 32 -0.79 -14.04 -0.06
C LEU A 32 0.12 -15.15 -0.59
N HIS A 33 1.21 -15.48 0.12
CA HIS A 33 2.10 -16.57 -0.28
C HIS A 33 1.35 -17.90 -0.38
N ASP A 34 0.53 -18.24 0.62
CA ASP A 34 -0.31 -19.44 0.61
C ASP A 34 -1.39 -19.41 -0.50
N MET A 35 -1.93 -18.23 -0.83
CA MET A 35 -2.90 -18.07 -1.91
C MET A 35 -2.27 -18.25 -3.30
N LEU A 36 -1.00 -17.86 -3.46
CA LEU A 36 -0.28 -17.94 -4.72
C LEU A 36 0.02 -19.39 -5.15
N GLU A 37 -0.09 -20.35 -4.23
CA GLU A 37 -0.06 -21.78 -4.59
C GLU A 37 -1.30 -22.22 -5.38
N ARG A 38 -2.39 -21.44 -5.34
CA ARG A 38 -3.71 -21.81 -5.88
C ARG A 38 -4.21 -20.87 -6.96
N ILE A 39 -3.77 -19.61 -6.94
CA ILE A 39 -4.26 -18.53 -7.80
C ILE A 39 -3.06 -17.75 -8.31
N ASP A 40 -3.03 -17.41 -9.60
CA ASP A 40 -1.96 -16.60 -10.16
C ASP A 40 -1.96 -15.16 -9.59
N ALA A 41 -0.78 -14.53 -9.56
CA ALA A 41 -0.58 -13.22 -8.98
C ALA A 41 -1.44 -12.15 -9.68
N ALA A 42 -1.59 -12.23 -11.01
CA ALA A 42 -2.40 -11.29 -11.77
C ALA A 42 -3.89 -11.37 -11.40
N ASP A 43 -4.42 -12.58 -11.28
CA ASP A 43 -5.83 -12.82 -10.91
C ASP A 43 -6.11 -12.38 -9.47
N LEU A 44 -5.20 -12.73 -8.55
CA LEU A 44 -5.29 -12.35 -7.13
C LEU A 44 -5.32 -10.83 -6.96
N LEU A 45 -4.42 -10.11 -7.65
CA LEU A 45 -4.39 -8.65 -7.61
C LEU A 45 -5.58 -8.01 -8.33
N GLY A 46 -6.00 -8.60 -9.45
CA GLY A 46 -7.18 -8.16 -10.19
C GLY A 46 -8.40 -8.13 -9.27
N VAL A 47 -8.72 -9.25 -8.62
CA VAL A 47 -9.83 -9.33 -7.67
C VAL A 47 -9.65 -8.36 -6.51
N ARG A 48 -8.45 -8.31 -5.91
CA ARG A 48 -8.15 -7.42 -4.76
C ARG A 48 -8.40 -5.94 -5.11
N PHE A 49 -7.89 -5.47 -6.24
CA PHE A 49 -8.03 -4.08 -6.64
C PHE A 49 -9.41 -3.75 -7.17
N THR A 50 -10.13 -4.69 -7.79
CA THR A 50 -11.54 -4.51 -8.14
C THR A 50 -12.41 -4.34 -6.89
N ILE A 51 -12.22 -5.20 -5.87
CA ILE A 51 -12.94 -5.06 -4.59
C ILE A 51 -12.61 -3.70 -3.96
N ALA A 52 -11.33 -3.33 -3.89
CA ALA A 52 -10.92 -2.05 -3.35
C ALA A 52 -11.57 -0.88 -4.11
N ALA A 53 -11.57 -0.91 -5.45
CA ALA A 53 -12.17 0.13 -6.28
C ALA A 53 -13.67 0.27 -6.03
N VAL A 54 -14.42 -0.83 -5.94
CA VAL A 54 -15.86 -0.81 -5.65
C VAL A 54 -16.13 -0.28 -4.25
N VAL A 55 -15.39 -0.74 -3.24
CA VAL A 55 -15.54 -0.30 -1.86
C VAL A 55 -15.23 1.19 -1.72
N PHE A 56 -14.14 1.67 -2.30
CA PHE A 56 -13.81 3.10 -2.28
C PHE A 56 -14.85 3.91 -3.04
N ALA A 57 -15.26 3.48 -4.25
CA ALA A 57 -16.31 4.15 -5.01
C ALA A 57 -17.59 4.29 -4.16
N ALA A 58 -18.02 3.24 -3.46
CA ALA A 58 -19.19 3.28 -2.59
C ALA A 58 -19.00 4.20 -1.37
N LEU A 59 -17.84 4.22 -0.73
CA LEU A 59 -17.56 5.03 0.45
C LEU A 59 -17.46 6.53 0.13
N ILE A 60 -16.85 6.89 -1.00
CA ILE A 60 -16.55 8.28 -1.35
C ILE A 60 -17.37 8.82 -2.53
N HIS A 61 -18.39 8.09 -3.01
CA HIS A 61 -19.20 8.47 -4.18
C HIS A 61 -19.68 9.93 -4.15
N ARG A 62 -20.07 10.44 -2.98
CA ARG A 62 -20.58 11.82 -2.83
C ARG A 62 -19.51 12.91 -2.93
N LYS A 63 -18.24 12.55 -2.75
CA LYS A 63 -17.08 13.47 -2.77
C LYS A 63 -16.20 13.25 -3.99
N LEU A 64 -16.62 12.38 -4.91
CA LEU A 64 -15.81 11.97 -6.05
C LEU A 64 -15.88 13.04 -7.14
N ILE A 65 -14.86 13.91 -7.19
CA ILE A 65 -14.71 14.90 -8.25
C ILE A 65 -13.78 14.32 -9.31
N ILE A 66 -14.34 13.74 -10.37
CA ILE A 66 -13.56 13.20 -11.49
C ILE A 66 -13.46 14.28 -12.56
N ASN A 67 -12.25 14.81 -12.75
CA ASN A 67 -11.89 15.61 -13.91
C ASN A 67 -10.86 14.86 -14.78
N ARG A 68 -10.63 15.31 -16.02
CA ARG A 68 -9.70 14.64 -16.95
C ARG A 68 -8.27 14.59 -16.41
N THR A 69 -7.85 15.60 -15.66
CA THR A 69 -6.51 15.66 -15.04
C THR A 69 -6.36 14.62 -13.93
N THR A 70 -7.33 14.53 -13.03
CA THR A 70 -7.40 13.53 -11.96
C THR A 70 -7.45 12.12 -12.53
N LEU A 71 -8.23 11.90 -13.60
CA LEU A 71 -8.27 10.60 -14.26
C LEU A 71 -6.92 10.24 -14.89
N ARG A 72 -6.26 11.19 -15.57
CA ARG A 72 -4.93 10.97 -16.17
C ARG A 72 -3.87 10.70 -15.09
N GLN A 73 -3.82 11.51 -14.04
CA GLN A 73 -2.88 11.35 -12.93
C GLN A 73 -3.12 10.04 -12.18
N GLY A 74 -4.39 9.71 -11.90
CA GLY A 74 -4.78 8.46 -11.27
C GLY A 74 -4.44 7.24 -12.13
N ALA A 75 -4.61 7.32 -13.45
CA ALA A 75 -4.21 6.25 -14.37
C ALA A 75 -2.68 6.07 -14.39
N ILE A 76 -1.90 7.15 -14.45
CA ILE A 76 -0.43 7.07 -14.44
C ILE A 76 0.07 6.47 -13.12
N LEU A 77 -0.39 7.01 -11.98
CA LEU A 77 -0.01 6.51 -10.66
C LEU A 77 -0.48 5.07 -10.44
N GLY A 78 -1.70 4.76 -10.89
CA GLY A 78 -2.28 3.42 -10.82
C GLY A 78 -1.51 2.40 -11.66
N LEU A 79 -1.04 2.77 -12.85
CA LEU A 79 -0.21 1.90 -13.69
C LEU A 79 1.15 1.65 -13.04
N ILE A 80 1.81 2.70 -12.53
CA ILE A 80 3.10 2.57 -11.84
C ILE A 80 2.95 1.68 -10.59
N PHE A 81 1.98 1.99 -9.74
CA PHE A 81 1.72 1.25 -8.52
C PHE A 81 1.26 -0.18 -8.79
N GLY A 82 0.37 -0.38 -9.76
CA GLY A 82 -0.11 -1.70 -10.16
C GLY A 82 1.00 -2.58 -10.72
N SER A 83 1.89 -2.01 -11.54
CA SER A 83 3.07 -2.73 -12.05
C SER A 83 4.02 -3.10 -10.92
N ALA A 84 4.30 -2.17 -9.99
CA ALA A 84 5.12 -2.45 -8.82
C ALA A 84 4.52 -3.56 -7.94
N GLN A 85 3.20 -3.54 -7.74
CA GLN A 85 2.47 -4.56 -6.98
C GLN A 85 2.49 -5.93 -7.67
N LEU A 86 2.36 -5.98 -8.99
CA LEU A 86 2.50 -7.23 -9.76
C LEU A 86 3.90 -7.80 -9.61
N LEU A 87 4.95 -6.99 -9.85
CA LEU A 87 6.34 -7.41 -9.70
C LEU A 87 6.62 -7.92 -8.29
N GLN A 88 6.15 -7.19 -7.26
CA GLN A 88 6.28 -7.61 -5.87
C GLN A 88 5.59 -8.96 -5.61
N THR A 89 4.37 -9.15 -6.11
CA THR A 89 3.59 -10.36 -5.85
C THR A 89 4.15 -11.57 -6.60
N TYR A 90 4.64 -11.38 -7.83
CA TYR A 90 5.42 -12.40 -8.53
C TYR A 90 6.71 -12.72 -7.78
N GLY A 91 7.41 -11.72 -7.23
CA GLY A 91 8.56 -11.94 -6.37
C GLY A 91 8.22 -12.78 -5.12
N LEU A 92 7.03 -12.56 -4.55
CA LEU A 92 6.52 -13.33 -3.42
C LEU A 92 6.19 -14.78 -3.80
N ALA A 93 5.80 -15.06 -5.04
CA ALA A 93 5.60 -16.43 -5.52
C ALA A 93 6.92 -17.21 -5.65
N HIS A 94 8.05 -16.51 -5.85
CA HIS A 94 9.37 -17.13 -6.07
C HIS A 94 10.31 -17.05 -4.86
N THR A 95 9.89 -16.41 -3.77
CA THR A 95 10.71 -16.20 -2.57
C THR A 95 9.86 -16.44 -1.32
N SER A 96 10.49 -16.58 -0.15
CA SER A 96 9.72 -16.68 1.09
C SER A 96 9.08 -15.33 1.47
N ALA A 97 7.96 -15.39 2.19
CA ALA A 97 7.29 -14.21 2.75
C ALA A 97 8.25 -13.32 3.54
N SER A 98 9.18 -13.90 4.29
CA SER A 98 10.20 -13.17 5.06
C SER A 98 11.16 -12.38 4.16
N ILE A 99 11.66 -12.98 3.08
CA ILE A 99 12.57 -12.30 2.14
C ILE A 99 11.84 -11.19 1.39
N SER A 100 10.63 -11.47 0.90
CA SER A 100 9.80 -10.47 0.22
C SER A 100 9.44 -9.29 1.13
N GLY A 101 9.07 -9.56 2.39
CA GLY A 101 8.78 -8.53 3.38
C GLY A 101 10.02 -7.69 3.71
N PHE A 102 11.19 -8.33 3.87
CA PHE A 102 12.46 -7.63 4.09
C PHE A 102 12.83 -6.73 2.91
N LEU A 103 12.82 -7.26 1.68
CA LEU A 103 13.11 -6.50 0.46
C LEU A 103 12.17 -5.30 0.29
N THR A 104 10.88 -5.49 0.61
CA THR A 104 9.94 -4.37 0.59
C THR A 104 10.32 -3.36 1.67
N GLY A 105 10.63 -3.77 2.90
CA GLY A 105 11.03 -2.87 3.98
C GLY A 105 12.25 -1.99 3.68
N ILE A 106 13.12 -2.37 2.74
CA ILE A 106 14.27 -1.55 2.29
C ILE A 106 13.82 -0.18 1.75
N TYR A 107 12.60 -0.05 1.21
CA TYR A 107 12.13 1.26 0.71
C TYR A 107 12.18 2.34 1.81
N VAL A 108 12.01 1.98 3.09
CA VAL A 108 12.06 2.92 4.22
C VAL A 108 13.41 3.65 4.29
N VAL A 109 14.49 2.97 3.89
CA VAL A 109 15.83 3.55 3.81
C VAL A 109 16.05 4.24 2.46
N LEU A 110 15.53 3.68 1.37
CA LEU A 110 15.72 4.25 0.02
C LEU A 110 14.95 5.56 -0.19
N THR A 111 13.76 5.71 0.37
CA THR A 111 12.93 6.92 0.22
C THR A 111 13.68 8.20 0.65
N PRO A 112 14.23 8.31 1.88
CA PRO A 112 14.98 9.51 2.27
C PRO A 112 16.28 9.70 1.50
N ILE A 113 16.91 8.61 1.01
CA ILE A 113 18.12 8.72 0.15
C ILE A 113 17.75 9.33 -1.20
N LEU A 114 16.68 8.85 -1.83
CA LEU A 114 16.19 9.41 -3.10
C LEU A 114 15.73 10.85 -2.94
N GLU A 115 15.07 11.18 -1.83
CA GLU A 115 14.71 12.56 -1.49
C GLU A 115 15.94 13.46 -1.35
N ALA A 116 17.01 12.99 -0.71
CA ALA A 116 18.25 13.76 -0.56
C ALA A 116 19.01 13.98 -1.88
N LEU A 117 18.72 13.19 -2.92
CA LEU A 117 19.37 13.27 -4.23
C LEU A 117 18.57 14.07 -5.27
N LEU A 118 17.27 14.29 -5.04
CA LEU A 118 16.36 15.05 -5.91
C LEU A 118 16.31 16.54 -5.51
#